data_AF-B7FAZ4-F1
#
_entry.id   AF-B7FAZ4-F1
#
_cell.length_a   1.000
_cell.length_b   1.000
_cell.length_c   1.000
_cell.angle_alpha   90.00
_cell.angle_beta   90.00
_cell.angle_gamma   90.00
#
_symmetry.space_group_name_H-M   'P 1'
#
loop_
_entity.id
_entity.type
_entity.pdbx_description
1 polymer ?
#
loop_
_entity_poly.entity_id
_entity_poly.type
_entity_poly.pdbx_seq_one_letter_code
_entity_poly.pdbx_strand_id
1 'polypeptide(L)'
;GDLEQGGLFTDMAPGSHMAGATDRKLIDLHQRGAWAEFLRQAVLARKNIVISGATGSGKTTLSKALIRHIPDDERVISIEDTPELVIRQPNHARLFYSKGGQGLAKVGVRELLESCLRMRPDR
;
A
#
# COMPACT_ATOMS: atom_id res chain seq x y z
N GLY A 1 7.08 14.26 -32.06
CA GLY A 1 8.30 14.49 -31.23
C GLY A 1 8.76 13.19 -30.59
N ASP A 2 9.95 13.13 -29.99
CA ASP A 2 10.49 11.89 -29.36
C ASP A 2 9.50 11.18 -28.43
N LEU A 3 8.65 11.94 -27.73
CA LEU A 3 7.59 11.41 -26.86
C LEU A 3 6.50 10.63 -27.59
N GLU A 4 6.17 11.02 -28.83
CA GLU A 4 5.18 10.32 -29.67
C GLU A 4 5.79 9.05 -30.29
N GLN A 5 7.06 9.12 -30.69
CA GLN A 5 7.78 7.95 -31.23
C GLN A 5 8.03 6.89 -30.13
N GLY A 6 8.17 7.32 -28.87
CA GLY A 6 8.28 6.45 -27.71
C GLY A 6 6.97 5.79 -27.26
N GLY A 7 5.85 5.99 -27.96
CA GLY A 7 4.58 5.36 -27.60
C GLY A 7 3.96 5.87 -26.29
N LEU A 8 4.35 7.06 -25.82
CA LEU A 8 3.81 7.61 -24.56
C LEU A 8 2.29 7.76 -24.57
N PHE A 9 1.71 7.90 -25.77
CA PHE A 9 0.31 8.24 -25.98
C PHE A 9 -0.56 7.07 -26.46
N THR A 10 0.00 5.88 -26.69
CA THR A 10 -0.75 4.74 -27.24
C THR A 10 -1.83 4.19 -26.31
N ASP A 11 -1.66 4.35 -25.00
CA ASP A 11 -2.58 3.80 -23.98
C ASP A 11 -3.38 4.89 -23.25
N MET A 12 -3.43 6.11 -23.78
CA MET A 12 -4.26 7.17 -23.18
C MET A 12 -5.75 6.89 -23.37
N ALA A 13 -6.39 6.35 -22.35
CA ALA A 13 -7.85 6.27 -22.29
C ALA A 13 -8.44 7.63 -21.84
N PRO A 14 -9.54 8.11 -22.46
CA PRO A 14 -10.31 9.23 -21.93
C PRO A 14 -10.72 8.92 -20.49
N GLY A 15 -10.48 9.85 -19.56
CA GLY A 15 -10.79 9.67 -18.14
C GLY A 15 -12.29 9.44 -17.92
N SER A 16 -12.73 8.18 -17.89
CA SER A 16 -14.12 7.88 -17.58
C SER A 16 -14.34 8.00 -16.08
N HIS A 17 -15.23 8.90 -15.65
CA HIS A 17 -15.74 9.02 -14.28
C HIS A 17 -16.50 7.75 -13.78
N MET A 18 -16.53 6.67 -14.56
CA MET A 18 -17.10 5.40 -14.16
C MET A 18 -16.06 4.54 -13.46
N ALA A 19 -16.47 3.89 -12.37
CA ALA A 19 -15.76 2.79 -11.74
C ALA A 19 -15.24 1.82 -12.83
N GLY A 20 -13.91 1.71 -12.94
CA GLY A 20 -13.25 0.84 -13.90
C GLY A 20 -13.64 -0.63 -13.69
N ALA A 21 -13.29 -1.52 -14.63
CA ALA A 21 -13.61 -2.94 -14.51
C ALA A 21 -13.18 -3.55 -13.15
N THR A 22 -12.03 -3.12 -12.64
CA THR A 22 -11.51 -3.48 -11.32
C THR A 22 -12.44 -3.05 -10.18
N ASP A 23 -12.96 -1.83 -10.21
CA ASP A 23 -13.84 -1.32 -9.15
C ASP A 23 -15.18 -2.04 -9.14
N ARG A 24 -15.73 -2.36 -10.31
CA ARG A 24 -16.97 -3.15 -10.42
C ARG A 24 -16.80 -4.54 -9.80
N LYS A 25 -15.65 -5.19 -10.05
CA LYS A 25 -15.32 -6.48 -9.43
C LYS A 25 -15.23 -6.37 -7.91
N LEU A 26 -14.59 -5.33 -7.38
CA LEU A 26 -14.49 -5.12 -5.93
C LEU A 26 -15.87 -4.87 -5.30
N ILE A 27 -16.72 -4.07 -5.93
CA ILE A 27 -18.09 -3.80 -5.47
C ILE A 27 -18.90 -5.11 -5.43
N ASP A 28 -18.81 -5.94 -6.48
CA ASP A 28 -19.51 -7.23 -6.54
C ASP A 28 -19.05 -8.19 -5.43
N LEU A 29 -17.74 -8.33 -5.21
CA LEU A 29 -17.18 -9.17 -4.15
C LEU A 29 -17.63 -8.70 -2.76
N HIS A 30 -17.67 -7.38 -2.54
CA HIS A 30 -18.16 -6.78 -1.30
C HIS A 30 -19.66 -7.08 -1.09
N GLN A 31 -20.50 -6.86 -2.10
CA GLN A 31 -21.95 -7.06 -2.02
C GLN A 31 -22.33 -8.52 -1.73
N ARG A 32 -21.53 -9.48 -2.19
CA ARG A 32 -21.74 -10.92 -1.93
C ARG A 32 -21.14 -11.42 -0.62
N GLY A 33 -20.49 -10.54 0.16
CA GLY A 33 -19.82 -10.92 1.41
C GLY A 33 -18.58 -11.79 1.21
N ALA A 34 -17.97 -11.77 0.03
CA ALA A 34 -16.77 -12.55 -0.29
C ALA A 34 -15.49 -11.87 0.25
N TRP A 35 -15.44 -11.62 1.57
CA TRP A 35 -14.47 -10.72 2.22
C TRP A 35 -13.01 -11.07 1.97
N ALA A 36 -12.64 -12.36 2.03
CA ALA A 36 -11.26 -12.80 1.81
C ALA A 36 -10.79 -12.46 0.39
N GLU A 37 -11.63 -12.74 -0.61
CA GLU A 37 -11.31 -12.45 -2.01
C GLU A 37 -11.40 -10.95 -2.30
N PHE A 38 -12.36 -10.24 -1.70
CA PHE A 38 -12.46 -8.78 -1.77
C PHE A 38 -11.16 -8.11 -1.31
N LEU A 39 -10.66 -8.48 -0.12
CA LEU A 39 -9.43 -7.91 0.43
C LEU A 39 -8.19 -8.28 -0.40
N ARG A 40 -8.10 -9.53 -0.87
CA ARG A 40 -7.02 -9.96 -1.76
C ARG A 40 -7.00 -9.15 -3.06
N GLN A 41 -8.17 -9.01 -3.71
CA GLN A 41 -8.29 -8.24 -4.94
C GLN A 41 -8.05 -6.75 -4.70
N ALA A 42 -8.43 -6.19 -3.54
CA ALA A 42 -8.14 -4.81 -3.20
C ALA A 42 -6.63 -4.54 -3.08
N VAL A 43 -5.87 -5.49 -2.49
CA VAL A 43 -4.40 -5.41 -2.45
C VAL A 43 -3.80 -5.44 -3.86
N LEU A 44 -4.22 -6.40 -4.69
CA LEU A 44 -3.75 -6.55 -6.07
C LEU A 44 -4.12 -5.33 -6.95
N ALA A 45 -5.27 -4.73 -6.70
CA ALA A 45 -5.74 -3.50 -7.36
C ALA A 45 -5.07 -2.22 -6.83
N ARG A 46 -4.06 -2.33 -5.96
CA ARG A 46 -3.35 -1.21 -5.32
C ARG A 46 -4.29 -0.19 -4.67
N LYS A 47 -5.38 -0.66 -4.06
CA LYS A 47 -6.27 0.22 -3.30
C LYS A 47 -5.58 0.65 -2.00
N ASN A 48 -5.81 1.91 -1.62
CA ASN A 48 -5.47 2.39 -0.30
C ASN A 48 -6.42 1.75 0.72
N ILE A 49 -5.88 1.00 1.68
CA ILE A 49 -6.65 0.25 2.68
C ILE A 49 -6.32 0.80 4.06
N VAL A 50 -7.35 1.23 4.79
CA VAL A 50 -7.25 1.64 6.18
C VAL A 50 -7.90 0.57 7.05
N ILE A 51 -7.13 0.00 7.99
CA ILE A 51 -7.64 -0.97 8.96
C ILE A 51 -7.88 -0.25 10.28
N SER A 52 -9.15 -0.15 10.69
CA SER A 52 -9.58 0.50 11.92
C SER A 52 -10.26 -0.47 12.87
N GLY A 53 -10.27 -0.15 14.16
CA GLY A 53 -10.80 -1.01 15.23
C GLY A 53 -10.17 -0.74 16.59
N ALA A 54 -10.78 -1.25 17.66
CA ALA A 54 -10.31 -1.09 19.03
C ALA A 54 -8.88 -1.65 19.26
N THR A 55 -8.22 -1.22 20.34
CA THR A 55 -6.94 -1.81 20.75
C THR A 55 -7.12 -3.31 20.99
N GLY A 56 -6.18 -4.13 20.50
CA GLY A 56 -6.26 -5.58 20.60
C GLY A 56 -7.19 -6.28 19.60
N SER A 57 -7.89 -5.56 18.72
CA SER A 57 -8.85 -6.15 17.75
C SER A 57 -8.22 -6.91 16.57
N GLY A 58 -6.92 -7.20 16.61
CA GLY A 58 -6.23 -7.92 15.53
C GLY A 58 -5.86 -7.10 14.29
N LYS A 59 -5.86 -5.76 14.35
CA LYS A 59 -5.52 -4.88 13.20
C LYS A 59 -4.16 -5.24 12.58
N THR A 60 -3.11 -5.33 13.39
CA THR A 60 -1.77 -5.71 12.89
C THR A 60 -1.78 -7.11 12.29
N THR A 61 -2.52 -8.06 12.88
CA THR A 61 -2.67 -9.41 12.33
C THR A 61 -3.26 -9.38 10.92
N LEU A 62 -4.32 -8.58 10.72
CA LEU A 62 -4.91 -8.38 9.41
C LEU A 62 -3.92 -7.71 8.44
N SER A 63 -3.23 -6.63 8.85
CA SER A 63 -2.20 -5.98 8.03
C SER A 63 -1.12 -6.97 7.56
N LYS A 64 -0.61 -7.82 8.47
CA LYS A 64 0.38 -8.86 8.14
C LYS A 64 -0.14 -9.89 7.16
N ALA A 65 -1.44 -10.18 7.15
CA ALA A 65 -2.04 -11.08 6.17
C ALA A 65 -2.14 -10.39 4.80
N LEU A 66 -2.61 -9.14 4.75
CA LEU A 66 -2.75 -8.39 3.51
C LEU A 66 -1.43 -8.11 2.80
N ILE A 67 -0.36 -7.81 3.56
CA ILE A 67 0.98 -7.58 3.00
C ILE A 67 1.51 -8.79 2.21
N ARG A 68 1.09 -10.01 2.56
CA ARG A 68 1.50 -11.24 1.83
C ARG A 68 0.86 -11.35 0.44
N HIS A 69 -0.16 -10.54 0.14
CA HIS A 69 -0.78 -10.50 -1.18
C HIS A 69 -0.17 -9.42 -2.09
N ILE A 70 0.75 -8.60 -1.57
CA ILE A 70 1.49 -7.63 -2.38
C ILE A 70 2.46 -8.40 -3.30
N PRO A 71 2.44 -8.18 -4.62
CA PRO A 71 3.38 -8.80 -5.56
C PRO A 71 4.86 -8.60 -5.19
N ASP A 72 5.71 -9.60 -5.48
CA ASP A 72 7.14 -9.58 -5.10
C ASP A 72 7.99 -8.58 -5.89
N ASP A 73 7.50 -8.09 -7.03
CA ASP A 73 8.14 -7.08 -7.86
C ASP A 73 7.91 -5.64 -7.37
N GLU A 74 7.00 -5.45 -6.40
CA GLU A 74 6.71 -4.13 -5.82
C GLU A 74 7.68 -3.76 -4.70
N ARG A 75 8.16 -2.51 -4.72
CA ARG A 75 8.98 -1.92 -3.66
C ARG A 75 8.11 -1.43 -2.51
N VAL A 76 8.27 -2.02 -1.34
CA VAL A 76 7.46 -1.71 -0.14
C VAL A 76 8.28 -0.97 0.90
N ILE A 77 7.74 0.11 1.47
CA ILE A 77 8.34 0.76 2.63
C ILE A 77 7.39 0.70 3.83
N SER A 78 7.84 0.14 4.96
CA SER A 78 7.11 0.29 6.24
C SER A 78 7.65 1.46 7.06
N ILE A 79 6.74 2.13 7.76
CA ILE A 79 7.05 3.10 8.81
C ILE A 79 6.39 2.59 10.09
N GLU A 80 7.18 2.27 11.11
CA GLU A 80 6.72 1.64 12.35
C GLU A 80 7.37 2.31 13.57
N ASP A 81 6.67 2.42 14.70
CA ASP A 81 7.30 2.79 15.98
C ASP A 81 7.89 1.57 16.68
N THR A 82 7.18 0.44 16.62
CA THR A 82 7.63 -0.88 17.08
C THR A 82 7.65 -1.83 15.88
N PRO A 83 8.74 -2.59 15.66
CA PRO A 83 8.83 -3.51 14.53
C PRO A 83 7.84 -4.68 14.70
N GLU A 84 6.72 -4.64 13.97
CA GLU A 84 5.70 -5.70 13.99
C GLU A 84 5.55 -6.38 12.63
N LEU A 85 5.65 -5.63 11.53
CA LEU A 85 5.42 -6.12 10.18
C LEU A 85 6.57 -7.00 9.67
N VAL A 86 6.19 -8.07 8.97
CA VAL A 86 7.12 -8.94 8.25
C VAL A 86 6.85 -8.76 6.76
N ILE A 87 7.76 -8.07 6.09
CA ILE A 87 7.70 -7.80 4.65
C ILE A 87 8.55 -8.89 3.96
N ARG A 88 7.96 -9.57 2.97
CA ARG A 88 8.62 -10.67 2.25
C ARG A 88 9.19 -10.25 0.91
N GLN A 89 8.69 -9.14 0.38
CA GLN A 89 9.10 -8.56 -0.90
C GLN A 89 10.62 -8.33 -0.87
N PRO A 90 11.40 -8.81 -1.86
CA PRO A 90 12.84 -8.66 -1.88
C PRO A 90 13.29 -7.20 -1.82
N ASN A 91 12.53 -6.31 -2.46
CA ASN A 91 12.81 -4.89 -2.52
C ASN A 91 12.01 -4.13 -1.45
N HIS A 92 12.50 -4.10 -0.21
CA HIS A 92 11.83 -3.36 0.86
C HIS A 92 12.77 -2.52 1.72
N ALA A 93 12.20 -1.49 2.34
CA ALA A 93 12.86 -0.72 3.39
C ALA A 93 11.95 -0.65 4.63
N ARG A 94 12.55 -0.69 5.82
CA ARG A 94 11.83 -0.55 7.09
C ARG A 94 12.36 0.68 7.80
N LEU A 95 11.49 1.65 8.02
CA LEU A 95 11.80 2.90 8.69
C LEU A 95 11.17 2.89 10.08
N PHE A 96 11.94 3.34 11.06
CA PHE A 96 11.52 3.34 12.46
C PHE A 96 11.58 4.74 13.06
N TYR A 97 10.58 5.10 13.85
CA TYR A 97 10.56 6.36 14.61
C TYR A 97 10.31 6.08 16.09
N SER A 98 10.80 6.96 16.97
CA SER A 98 10.57 6.84 18.42
C SER A 98 9.44 7.77 18.85
N LYS A 99 8.35 7.21 19.38
CA LYS A 99 7.35 8.01 20.10
C LYS A 99 7.98 8.59 21.36
N GLY A 100 8.06 9.92 21.45
CA GLY A 100 8.56 10.61 22.64
C GLY A 100 10.07 10.93 22.65
N GLY A 101 10.77 10.81 21.52
CA GLY A 101 12.13 11.35 21.37
C GLY A 101 13.21 10.67 22.21
N GLN A 102 12.98 9.43 22.65
CA GLN A 102 13.94 8.63 23.42
C GLN A 102 15.06 8.03 22.55
N GLY A 103 14.91 8.07 21.22
CA GLY A 103 15.95 7.70 20.27
C GLY A 103 16.94 8.83 19.98
N LEU A 104 18.16 8.47 19.57
CA LEU A 104 19.23 9.42 19.18
C LEU A 104 18.81 10.38 18.04
N ALA A 105 17.85 9.97 17.21
CA ALA A 105 17.32 10.77 16.12
C ALA A 105 15.91 11.28 16.45
N LYS A 106 15.73 12.61 16.43
CA LYS A 106 14.42 13.28 16.58
C LYS A 106 13.63 13.23 15.26
N VAL A 107 13.39 12.05 14.73
CA VAL A 107 12.66 11.85 13.47
C VAL A 107 11.29 11.25 13.80
N GLY A 108 10.23 11.93 13.38
CA GLY A 108 8.86 11.49 13.55
C GLY A 108 8.31 10.81 12.30
N VAL A 109 7.04 10.36 12.39
CA VAL A 109 6.36 9.70 11.27
C VAL A 109 6.25 10.59 10.03
N ARG A 110 6.13 11.91 10.23
CA ARG A 110 6.01 12.88 9.12
C ARG A 110 7.31 12.96 8.33
N GLU A 111 8.44 13.11 9.00
CA GLU A 111 9.75 13.22 8.36
C GLU A 111 10.11 11.92 7.62
N LEU A 112 9.75 10.76 8.18
CA LEU A 112 9.92 9.48 7.48
C LEU A 112 9.03 9.37 6.25
N LEU A 113 7.77 9.82 6.33
CA LEU A 113 6.85 9.83 5.19
C LEU A 113 7.37 10.74 4.06
N GLU A 114 7.88 11.93 4.39
CA GLU A 114 8.50 12.84 3.43
C GLU A 114 9.76 12.23 2.78
N SER A 115 10.54 11.46 3.55
CA SER A 115 11.70 10.71 3.04
C SER A 115 11.27 9.62 2.06
N CYS A 116 10.20 8.86 2.35
CA CYS A 116 9.67 7.81 1.49
C CYS A 116 9.36 8.31 0.07
N LEU A 117 8.88 9.54 -0.09
CA LEU A 117 8.57 10.12 -1.40
C LEU A 117 9.79 10.19 -2.34
N ARG A 118 11.01 10.21 -1.78
CA ARG A 118 12.27 10.22 -2.54
C ARG A 118 12.84 8.83 -2.78
N MET A 119 12.29 7.82 -2.11
CA MET A 119 12.75 6.43 -2.15
C MET A 119 12.06 5.59 -3.23
N ARG A 120 11.18 6.21 -4.02
CA ARG A 120 10.40 5.59 -5.12
C ARG A 120 9.70 4.29 -4.70
N PRO A 121 8.88 4.30 -3.64
CA PRO A 121 8.08 3.14 -3.28
C PRO A 121 6.97 2.89 -4.30
N ASP A 122 6.59 1.63 -4.46
CA ASP A 122 5.28 1.26 -5.01
C ASP A 122 4.19 1.32 -3.93
N ARG A 123 4.56 1.08 -2.65
CA ARG A 123 3.67 1.14 -1.47
C ARG A 123 4.34 1.71 -0.23
#